data_AF-A0A9D2TYX4-F1
#
_entry.id   AF-A0A9D2TYX4-F1
#
_cell.length_a   1.000
_cell.length_b   1.000
_cell.length_c   1.000
_cell.angle_alpha   90.00
_cell.angle_beta   90.00
_cell.angle_gamma   90.00
#
_symmetry.space_group_name_H-M   'P 1'
#
loop_
_entity.id
_entity.type
_entity.pdbx_description
1 polymer ?
#
loop_
_entity_poly.entity_id
_entity_poly.type
_entity_poly.pdbx_seq_one_letter_code
_entity_poly.pdbx_strand_id
1 'polypeptide(L)'
;MILLNIFGSALGILQVSLVLCLFARYIYLEKGFSSLRQLKLFWGIAAGISLVGTVCQEIFGFMEDYLLLIIISIFSFYIILTREKKRIRGIFLLFPILGFVISVFFFIVLGPLLAGYYDIESEFAWYPLMDIFAWALLLFFFFAGKNWRQKLREGGRQRSLSLWERWLLNISGIFLLILVIMLLSFKDLFTTREEGVTFLLAG
;
A
#
# COMPACT_ATOMS: atom_id res chain seq x y z
N MET A 1 -14.39 -15.13 16.76
CA MET A 1 -13.98 -13.72 16.57
C MET A 1 -12.49 -13.60 16.29
N ILE A 2 -11.60 -14.05 17.18
CA ILE A 2 -10.13 -13.89 17.02
C ILE A 2 -9.60 -14.42 15.67
N LEU A 3 -9.96 -15.66 15.29
CA LEU A 3 -9.57 -16.22 13.99
C LEU A 3 -10.04 -15.36 12.79
N LEU A 4 -11.27 -14.85 12.84
CA LEU A 4 -11.82 -14.00 11.78
C LEU A 4 -11.03 -12.69 11.64
N ASN A 5 -10.64 -12.08 12.76
CA ASN A 5 -9.84 -10.86 12.79
C ASN A 5 -8.44 -11.09 12.24
N ILE A 6 -7.78 -12.20 12.63
CA ILE A 6 -6.47 -12.60 12.08
C ILE A 6 -6.54 -12.73 10.57
N PHE A 7 -7.55 -13.44 10.06
CA PHE A 7 -7.72 -13.62 8.62
C PHE A 7 -8.02 -12.30 7.90
N GLY A 8 -8.89 -11.45 8.46
CA GLY A 8 -9.20 -10.14 7.89
C GLY A 8 -7.98 -9.23 7.79
N SER A 9 -7.24 -9.07 8.88
CA SER A 9 -6.02 -8.25 8.93
C SER A 9 -4.94 -8.79 7.99
N ALA A 10 -4.74 -10.11 7.94
CA ALA A 10 -3.79 -10.73 7.03
C ALA A 10 -4.18 -10.49 5.56
N LEU A 11 -5.46 -10.57 5.21
CA LEU A 11 -5.95 -10.26 3.86
C LEU A 11 -5.71 -8.80 3.47
N GLY A 12 -5.94 -7.85 4.37
CA GLY A 12 -5.63 -6.44 4.12
C GLY A 12 -4.13 -6.22 3.85
N ILE A 13 -3.26 -6.80 4.69
CA ILE A 13 -1.80 -6.75 4.49
C ILE A 13 -1.39 -7.35 3.14
N LEU A 14 -1.97 -8.50 2.78
CA LEU A 14 -1.74 -9.15 1.49
C LEU A 14 -2.16 -8.27 0.32
N GLN A 15 -3.33 -7.64 0.42
CA GLN A 15 -3.88 -6.78 -0.62
C GLN A 15 -2.97 -5.58 -0.88
N VAL A 16 -2.60 -4.83 0.17
CA VAL A 16 -1.73 -3.65 0.03
C VAL A 16 -0.36 -4.06 -0.51
N SER A 17 0.23 -5.14 0.04
CA SER A 17 1.52 -5.66 -0.43
C SER A 17 1.48 -6.05 -1.91
N LEU A 18 0.39 -6.65 -2.37
CA LEU A 18 0.19 -7.03 -3.77
C LEU A 18 0.08 -5.79 -4.65
N VAL A 19 -0.64 -4.75 -4.23
CA VAL A 19 -0.74 -3.47 -4.97
C VAL A 19 0.63 -2.82 -5.13
N LEU A 20 1.42 -2.69 -4.05
CA LEU A 20 2.79 -2.12 -4.11
C LEU A 20 3.67 -2.89 -5.11
N CYS A 21 3.54 -4.21 -5.08
CA CYS A 21 4.23 -5.13 -5.95
C CYS A 21 3.82 -5.01 -7.43
N LEU A 22 2.53 -4.80 -7.70
CA LEU A 22 2.02 -4.53 -9.04
C LEU A 22 2.50 -3.17 -9.55
N PHE A 23 2.53 -2.14 -8.70
CA PHE A 23 3.14 -0.84 -9.03
C PHE A 23 4.62 -0.99 -9.39
N ALA A 24 5.38 -1.73 -8.57
CA ALA A 24 6.78 -2.04 -8.86
C ALA A 24 6.92 -2.74 -10.23
N ARG A 25 6.04 -3.70 -10.55
CA ARG A 25 6.09 -4.46 -11.79
C ARG A 25 5.70 -3.63 -13.03
N TYR A 26 4.58 -2.92 -12.97
CA TYR A 26 3.94 -2.36 -14.17
C TYR A 26 4.27 -0.89 -14.37
N ILE A 27 4.53 -0.12 -13.31
CA ILE A 27 4.94 1.28 -13.40
C ILE A 27 6.46 1.39 -13.42
N TYR A 28 7.14 0.72 -12.48
CA TYR A 28 8.60 0.73 -12.38
C TYR A 28 9.31 -0.30 -13.26
N LEU A 29 8.54 -1.13 -13.98
CA LEU A 29 9.03 -2.20 -14.87
C LEU A 29 10.00 -3.19 -14.17
N GLU A 30 9.82 -3.42 -12.87
CA GLU A 30 10.63 -4.38 -12.11
C GLU A 30 10.41 -5.80 -12.61
N LYS A 31 11.49 -6.58 -12.71
CA LYS A 31 11.44 -7.97 -13.19
C LYS A 31 10.89 -8.96 -12.15
N GLY A 32 10.62 -8.49 -10.94
CA GLY A 32 10.19 -9.29 -9.80
C GLY A 32 8.97 -10.15 -10.07
N PHE A 33 7.93 -9.67 -10.77
CA PHE A 33 6.66 -10.42 -10.99
C PHE A 33 6.52 -11.03 -12.40
N SER A 34 7.64 -11.37 -13.04
CA SER A 34 7.59 -11.83 -14.44
C SER A 34 7.23 -13.31 -14.61
N SER A 35 7.48 -14.12 -13.58
CA SER A 35 7.32 -15.58 -13.63
C SER A 35 6.38 -16.13 -12.55
N LEU A 36 5.75 -17.27 -12.83
CA LEU A 36 4.96 -18.02 -11.85
C LEU A 36 5.76 -18.36 -10.59
N ARG A 37 7.06 -18.64 -10.72
CA ARG A 37 7.95 -18.90 -9.59
C ARG A 37 8.04 -17.70 -8.65
N GLN A 38 8.21 -16.50 -9.20
CA GLN A 38 8.28 -15.29 -8.38
C GLN A 38 6.93 -14.91 -7.77
N LEU A 39 5.82 -15.22 -8.46
CA LEU A 39 4.48 -15.05 -7.89
C LEU A 39 4.25 -16.01 -6.71
N LYS A 40 4.66 -17.29 -6.83
CA LYS A 40 4.62 -18.24 -5.71
C LYS A 40 5.50 -17.79 -4.54
N LEU A 41 6.68 -17.24 -4.84
CA LEU A 41 7.58 -16.68 -3.84
C LEU A 41 6.94 -15.48 -3.11
N PHE A 42 6.28 -14.58 -3.84
CA PHE A 42 5.50 -13.50 -3.23
C PHE A 42 4.45 -14.05 -2.27
N TRP A 43 3.60 -14.98 -2.74
CA TRP A 43 2.54 -15.55 -1.90
C TRP A 43 3.08 -16.24 -0.65
N GLY A 44 4.20 -16.96 -0.76
CA GLY A 44 4.86 -17.60 0.38
C GLY A 44 5.36 -16.60 1.43
N ILE A 45 6.06 -15.53 0.99
CA ILE A 45 6.57 -14.49 1.90
C ILE A 45 5.42 -13.72 2.53
N ALA A 46 4.47 -13.28 1.69
CA ALA A 46 3.39 -12.42 2.13
C ALA A 46 2.45 -13.18 3.09
N ALA A 47 2.10 -14.43 2.79
CA ALA A 47 1.31 -15.27 3.71
C ALA A 47 2.07 -15.59 5.01
N GLY A 48 3.37 -15.94 4.92
CA GLY A 48 4.17 -16.26 6.09
C GLY A 48 4.32 -15.07 7.04
N ILE A 49 4.75 -13.90 6.52
CA ILE A 49 4.97 -12.71 7.34
C ILE A 49 3.64 -12.13 7.86
N SER A 50 2.58 -12.11 7.04
CA SER A 50 1.27 -11.60 7.51
C SER A 50 0.68 -12.48 8.61
N LEU A 51 0.77 -13.82 8.49
CA LEU A 51 0.24 -14.73 9.50
C LEU A 51 1.05 -14.65 10.80
N VAL A 52 2.39 -14.64 10.72
CA VAL A 52 3.22 -14.46 11.92
C VAL A 52 2.99 -13.10 12.56
N GLY A 53 2.93 -12.02 11.77
CA GLY A 53 2.70 -10.67 12.27
C GLY A 53 1.36 -10.52 12.98
N THR A 54 0.28 -11.02 12.39
CA THR A 54 -1.07 -10.96 12.98
C THR A 54 -1.23 -11.86 14.21
N VAL A 55 -0.62 -13.05 14.21
CA VAL A 55 -0.60 -13.92 15.41
C VAL A 55 0.19 -13.27 16.54
N CYS A 56 1.34 -12.67 16.24
CA CYS A 56 2.10 -11.93 17.24
C CYS A 56 1.32 -10.73 17.80
N GLN A 57 0.58 -10.01 16.95
CA GLN A 57 -0.27 -8.90 17.37
C GLN A 57 -1.36 -9.37 18.36
N GLU A 58 -2.09 -10.42 18.04
CA GLU A 58 -3.18 -10.94 18.88
C GLU A 58 -2.69 -11.57 20.19
N ILE A 59 -1.52 -12.22 20.20
CA ILE A 59 -0.99 -12.92 21.39
C ILE A 59 -0.26 -11.96 22.33
N PHE A 60 0.56 -11.05 21.78
CA PHE A 60 1.42 -10.17 22.59
C PHE A 60 0.87 -8.75 22.72
N GLY A 61 -0.25 -8.42 22.05
CA GLY A 61 -0.84 -7.09 22.09
C GLY A 61 0.04 -6.02 21.45
N PHE A 62 0.84 -6.37 20.44
CA PHE A 62 1.67 -5.37 19.74
C PHE A 62 0.79 -4.28 19.11
N MET A 63 1.20 -3.01 19.28
CA MET A 63 0.47 -1.81 18.85
C MET A 63 0.17 -1.78 17.34
N GLU A 64 -0.88 -1.07 16.94
CA GLU A 64 -1.32 -0.88 15.54
C GLU A 64 -0.22 -0.30 14.61
N ASP A 65 0.79 0.34 15.18
CA ASP A 65 1.90 1.02 14.49
C ASP A 65 2.79 0.08 13.65
N TYR A 66 2.73 -1.23 13.86
CA TYR A 66 3.59 -2.19 13.16
C TYR A 66 3.08 -2.60 11.77
N LEU A 67 1.86 -2.23 11.38
CA LEU A 67 1.28 -2.61 10.09
C LEU A 67 2.15 -2.11 8.92
N LEU A 68 2.58 -0.84 8.98
CA LEU A 68 3.50 -0.28 7.98
C LEU A 68 4.81 -1.06 7.93
N LEU A 69 5.36 -1.44 9.08
CA LEU A 69 6.61 -2.18 9.19
C LEU A 69 6.50 -3.59 8.60
N ILE A 70 5.34 -4.25 8.76
CA ILE A 70 5.04 -5.54 8.13
C ILE A 70 5.02 -5.39 6.61
N ILE A 71 4.33 -4.36 6.08
CA ILE A 71 4.26 -4.10 4.64
C ILE A 71 5.66 -3.79 4.07
N ILE A 72 6.44 -2.93 4.76
CA ILE A 72 7.84 -2.63 4.41
C ILE A 72 8.66 -3.91 4.38
N SER A 73 8.48 -4.79 5.37
CA SER A 73 9.21 -6.06 5.47
C SER A 73 8.88 -6.98 4.29
N ILE A 74 7.59 -7.21 4.00
CA ILE A 74 7.16 -8.05 2.87
C ILE A 74 7.75 -7.54 1.56
N PHE A 75 7.63 -6.24 1.28
CA PHE A 75 8.15 -5.65 0.06
C PHE A 75 9.70 -5.76 -0.01
N SER A 76 10.38 -5.49 1.10
CA SER A 76 11.84 -5.53 1.18
C SER A 76 12.38 -6.94 0.97
N PHE A 77 11.83 -7.94 1.68
CA PHE A 77 12.18 -9.34 1.51
C PHE A 77 11.94 -9.81 0.08
N TYR A 78 10.80 -9.43 -0.49
CA TYR A 78 10.46 -9.76 -1.85
C TYR A 78 11.48 -9.18 -2.86
N ILE A 79 11.85 -7.91 -2.73
CA ILE A 79 12.85 -7.27 -3.60
C ILE A 79 14.23 -7.91 -3.45
N ILE A 80 14.66 -8.21 -2.21
CA ILE A 80 15.95 -8.85 -1.93
C ILE A 80 16.04 -10.21 -2.63
N LEU A 81 14.96 -10.99 -2.59
CA LEU A 81 14.91 -12.34 -3.14
C LEU A 81 14.71 -12.37 -4.66
N THR A 82 14.10 -11.34 -5.24
CA THR A 82 13.85 -11.26 -6.69
C THR A 82 14.91 -10.51 -7.48
N ARG A 83 15.69 -9.63 -6.85
CA ARG A 83 16.78 -8.90 -7.52
C ARG A 83 18.16 -9.55 -7.29
N GLU A 84 18.87 -9.74 -8.38
CA GLU A 84 20.26 -10.21 -8.36
C GLU A 84 21.26 -9.09 -8.01
N LYS A 85 20.99 -7.85 -8.45
CA LYS A 85 21.89 -6.70 -8.27
C LYS A 85 21.16 -5.49 -7.70
N LYS A 86 21.89 -4.63 -6.98
CA LYS A 86 21.39 -3.35 -6.42
C LYS A 86 20.11 -3.55 -5.58
N ARG A 87 20.14 -4.53 -4.67
CA ARG A 87 19.01 -4.92 -3.80
C ARG A 87 18.54 -3.76 -2.92
N ILE A 88 19.49 -3.09 -2.24
CA ILE A 88 19.21 -1.93 -1.36
C ILE A 88 18.50 -0.82 -2.12
N ARG A 89 18.98 -0.45 -3.31
CA ARG A 89 18.30 0.56 -4.16
C ARG A 89 16.87 0.15 -4.55
N GLY A 90 16.59 -1.15 -4.63
CA GLY A 90 15.25 -1.65 -4.90
C GLY A 90 14.31 -1.48 -3.71
N ILE A 91 14.83 -1.63 -2.49
CA ILE A 91 14.05 -1.41 -1.27
C ILE A 91 13.59 0.05 -1.20
N PHE A 92 14.46 1.00 -1.53
CA PHE A 92 14.11 2.42 -1.57
C PHE A 92 13.07 2.81 -2.64
N LEU A 93 12.71 1.92 -3.58
CA LEU A 93 11.56 2.16 -4.46
C LEU A 93 10.23 2.12 -3.70
N LEU A 94 10.21 1.57 -2.50
CA LEU A 94 9.02 1.52 -1.67
C LEU A 94 8.46 2.91 -1.39
N PHE A 95 9.30 3.89 -1.04
CA PHE A 95 8.86 5.24 -0.68
C PHE A 95 8.07 5.94 -1.80
N PRO A 96 8.60 6.08 -3.03
CA PRO A 96 7.82 6.71 -4.09
C PRO A 96 6.58 5.89 -4.46
N ILE A 97 6.63 4.55 -4.40
CA ILE A 97 5.46 3.71 -4.66
C ILE A 97 4.38 3.93 -3.60
N LEU A 98 4.74 4.00 -2.32
CA LEU A 98 3.81 4.32 -1.22
C LEU A 98 3.15 5.67 -1.47
N GLY A 99 3.92 6.68 -1.86
CA GLY A 99 3.38 8.00 -2.18
C GLY A 99 2.29 7.93 -3.25
N PHE A 100 2.52 7.20 -4.35
CA PHE A 100 1.48 7.01 -5.37
C PHE A 100 0.26 6.26 -4.84
N VAL A 101 0.48 5.11 -4.20
CA VAL A 101 -0.62 4.24 -3.76
C VAL A 101 -1.50 4.97 -2.75
N ILE A 102 -0.90 5.59 -1.73
CA ILE A 102 -1.65 6.32 -0.71
C ILE A 102 -2.35 7.54 -1.32
N SER A 103 -1.70 8.24 -2.26
CA SER A 103 -2.32 9.39 -2.92
C SER A 103 -3.57 9.05 -3.71
N VAL A 104 -3.66 7.86 -4.32
CA VAL A 104 -4.89 7.42 -5.01
C VAL A 104 -6.05 7.38 -4.03
N PHE A 105 -5.86 6.76 -2.86
CA PHE A 105 -6.89 6.72 -1.81
C PHE A 105 -7.20 8.12 -1.29
N PHE A 106 -6.16 8.92 -1.08
CA PHE A 106 -6.31 10.30 -0.62
C PHE A 106 -7.14 11.14 -1.59
N PHE A 107 -6.91 11.07 -2.90
CA PHE A 107 -7.69 11.83 -3.88
C PHE A 107 -9.15 11.40 -3.95
N ILE A 108 -9.46 10.12 -3.70
CA ILE A 108 -10.85 9.65 -3.63
C ILE A 108 -11.57 10.26 -2.41
N VAL A 109 -10.86 10.40 -1.30
CA VAL A 109 -11.36 10.98 -0.04
C VAL A 109 -11.37 12.52 -0.06
N LEU A 110 -10.48 13.14 -0.84
CA LEU A 110 -10.28 14.59 -0.85
C LEU A 110 -11.51 15.38 -1.29
N GLY A 111 -12.28 14.86 -2.26
CA GLY A 111 -13.50 15.53 -2.75
C GLY A 111 -14.55 15.71 -1.64
N PRO A 112 -14.97 14.63 -0.97
CA PRO A 112 -15.81 14.71 0.23
C PRO A 112 -15.25 15.61 1.34
N LEU A 113 -13.93 15.59 1.55
CA LEU A 113 -13.23 16.37 2.57
C LEU A 113 -13.26 17.88 2.27
N LEU A 114 -13.10 18.28 1.01
CA LEU A 114 -13.21 19.67 0.56
C LEU A 114 -14.64 20.19 0.48
N ALA A 115 -15.62 19.30 0.29
CA ALA A 115 -17.03 19.67 0.19
C ALA A 115 -17.69 19.93 1.57
N GLY A 116 -16.95 19.78 2.68
CA GLY A 116 -17.47 19.98 4.03
C GLY A 116 -18.46 18.91 4.50
N TYR A 117 -18.61 17.82 3.74
CA TYR A 117 -19.50 16.70 4.05
C TYR A 117 -18.82 15.58 4.86
N TYR A 118 -17.59 15.82 5.31
CA TYR A 118 -16.77 14.80 5.95
C TYR A 118 -16.97 14.80 7.46
N ASP A 119 -18.05 14.14 7.90
CA ASP A 119 -18.26 13.83 9.30
C ASP A 119 -17.43 12.57 9.65
N ILE A 120 -16.37 12.78 10.41
CA ILE A 120 -15.32 11.81 10.71
C ILE A 120 -15.87 10.63 11.53
N GLU A 121 -16.97 10.77 12.25
CA GLU A 121 -17.61 9.64 12.95
C GLU A 121 -18.14 8.54 12.00
N SER A 122 -18.37 8.87 10.73
CA SER A 122 -18.72 7.89 9.69
C SER A 122 -17.50 7.16 9.09
N GLU A 123 -16.28 7.45 9.58
CA GLU A 123 -14.98 6.97 9.06
C GLU A 123 -14.99 5.48 8.75
N PHE A 124 -15.67 4.65 9.54
CA PHE A 124 -15.61 3.19 9.42
C PHE A 124 -16.56 2.57 8.37
N ALA A 125 -17.58 3.29 7.89
CA ALA A 125 -18.63 2.67 7.09
C ALA A 125 -18.18 2.31 5.67
N TRP A 126 -17.23 3.04 5.10
CA TRP A 126 -16.82 2.89 3.70
C TRP A 126 -15.49 2.13 3.52
N TYR A 127 -14.71 1.91 4.57
CA TYR A 127 -13.50 1.06 4.51
C TYR A 127 -13.79 -0.35 3.98
N PRO A 128 -14.83 -1.06 4.44
CA PRO A 128 -15.14 -2.39 3.90
C PRO A 128 -15.49 -2.35 2.42
N LEU A 129 -16.21 -1.31 1.97
CA LEU A 129 -16.55 -1.14 0.55
C LEU A 129 -15.32 -0.88 -0.31
N MET A 130 -14.39 -0.06 0.17
CA MET A 130 -13.12 0.21 -0.51
C MET A 130 -12.23 -1.03 -0.59
N ASP A 131 -12.20 -1.84 0.47
CA ASP A 131 -11.47 -3.11 0.49
C ASP A 131 -12.09 -4.12 -0.51
N ILE A 132 -13.41 -4.28 -0.51
CA ILE A 132 -14.13 -5.12 -1.49
C ILE A 132 -13.86 -4.63 -2.91
N PHE A 133 -13.91 -3.32 -3.15
CA PHE A 133 -13.65 -2.72 -4.45
C PHE A 133 -12.21 -2.98 -4.92
N ALA A 134 -11.23 -2.81 -4.04
CA ALA A 134 -9.83 -3.09 -4.35
C ALA A 134 -9.61 -4.58 -4.67
N TRP A 135 -10.23 -5.50 -3.93
CA TRP A 135 -10.23 -6.93 -4.27
C TRP A 135 -10.90 -7.21 -5.61
N ALA A 136 -12.05 -6.61 -5.89
CA ALA A 136 -12.74 -6.77 -7.17
C ALA A 136 -11.86 -6.31 -8.35
N LEU A 137 -11.16 -5.17 -8.21
CA LEU A 137 -10.19 -4.69 -9.19
C LEU A 137 -9.01 -5.65 -9.38
N LEU A 138 -8.47 -6.20 -8.28
CA LEU A 138 -7.39 -7.19 -8.35
C LEU A 138 -7.84 -8.47 -9.05
N LEU A 139 -9.03 -8.99 -8.70
CA LEU A 139 -9.61 -10.16 -9.34
C LEU A 139 -9.85 -9.90 -10.84
N PHE A 140 -10.46 -8.77 -11.19
CA PHE A 140 -10.63 -8.37 -12.59
C PHE A 140 -9.28 -8.28 -13.32
N PHE A 141 -8.30 -7.65 -12.69
CA PHE A 141 -6.95 -7.53 -13.23
C PHE A 141 -6.29 -8.88 -13.49
N PHE A 142 -6.46 -9.88 -12.61
CA PHE A 142 -5.87 -11.22 -12.74
C PHE A 142 -6.67 -12.18 -13.63
N PHE A 143 -8.01 -12.17 -13.58
CA PHE A 143 -8.85 -13.09 -14.33
C PHE A 143 -9.20 -12.55 -15.72
N ALA A 144 -9.75 -11.34 -15.82
CA ALA A 144 -10.16 -10.73 -17.09
C ALA A 144 -8.99 -10.06 -17.83
N GLY A 145 -7.98 -9.58 -17.09
CA GLY A 145 -6.85 -8.84 -17.67
C GLY A 145 -5.79 -9.68 -18.41
N LYS A 146 -6.02 -10.97 -18.73
CA LYS A 146 -4.96 -11.86 -19.26
C LYS A 146 -4.30 -11.31 -20.52
N ASN A 147 -5.10 -10.83 -21.48
CA ASN A 147 -4.61 -10.24 -22.73
C ASN A 147 -3.84 -8.93 -22.48
N TRP A 148 -4.29 -8.12 -21.52
CA TRP A 148 -3.66 -6.85 -21.17
C TRP A 148 -2.31 -7.08 -20.49
N ARG A 149 -2.26 -8.01 -19.53
CA ARG A 149 -1.01 -8.42 -18.87
C ARG A 149 -0.02 -9.02 -19.86
N GLN A 150 -0.49 -9.78 -20.85
CA GLN A 150 0.37 -10.32 -21.89
C GLN A 150 0.95 -9.21 -22.77
N LYS A 151 0.12 -8.28 -23.27
CA LYS A 151 0.57 -7.10 -24.04
C LYS A 151 1.57 -6.23 -23.25
N LEU A 152 1.28 -5.96 -21.97
CA LEU A 152 2.18 -5.24 -21.07
C LEU A 152 3.49 -6.00 -20.82
N ARG A 153 3.44 -7.33 -20.74
CA ARG A 153 4.63 -8.16 -20.57
C ARG A 153 5.51 -8.16 -21.82
N GLU A 154 4.90 -8.21 -23.01
CA GLU A 154 5.60 -8.18 -24.29
C GLU A 154 6.22 -6.80 -24.55
N GLY A 155 5.44 -5.72 -24.42
CA GLY A 155 5.96 -4.35 -24.54
C GLY A 155 6.97 -3.96 -23.45
N GLY A 156 6.73 -4.39 -22.21
CA GLY A 156 7.64 -4.16 -21.08
C GLY A 156 8.91 -5.02 -21.10
N ARG A 157 9.01 -6.03 -21.96
CA ARG A 157 10.25 -6.80 -22.15
C ARG A 157 11.26 -6.05 -23.01
N GLN A 158 10.76 -5.22 -23.94
CA GLN A 158 11.56 -4.41 -24.84
C GLN A 158 11.81 -3.00 -24.30
N ARG A 159 10.88 -2.47 -23.50
CA ARG A 159 10.98 -1.12 -22.91
C ARG A 159 11.64 -1.16 -21.54
N SER A 160 12.68 -0.34 -21.37
CA SER A 160 13.21 0.03 -20.05
C SER A 160 12.90 1.49 -19.79
N LEU A 161 12.56 1.84 -18.55
CA LEU A 161 12.45 3.24 -18.16
C LEU A 161 13.80 3.94 -18.37
N SER A 162 13.77 5.02 -19.14
CA SER A 162 14.86 5.98 -19.27
C SER A 162 15.22 6.58 -17.91
N LEU A 163 16.40 7.18 -17.80
CA LEU A 163 16.83 7.85 -16.56
C LEU A 163 15.84 8.95 -16.16
N TRP A 164 15.34 9.74 -17.11
CA TRP A 164 14.37 10.81 -16.87
C TRP A 164 13.02 10.30 -16.38
N GLU A 165 12.45 9.27 -17.02
CA GLU A 165 11.18 8.67 -16.56
C GLU A 165 11.32 8.14 -15.12
N ARG A 166 12.45 7.51 -14.78
CA ARG A 166 12.70 7.04 -13.39
C ARG A 166 12.80 8.19 -12.40
N TRP A 167 13.51 9.26 -12.76
CA TRP A 167 13.62 10.45 -11.91
C TRP A 167 12.27 11.10 -11.68
N LEU A 168 11.49 11.28 -12.75
CA LEU A 168 10.14 11.84 -12.67
C LEU A 168 9.24 11.00 -11.76
N LEU A 169 9.21 9.68 -11.96
CA LEU A 169 8.43 8.77 -11.11
C LEU A 169 8.87 8.83 -9.64
N ASN A 170 10.17 8.83 -9.37
CA ASN A 170 10.67 8.89 -8.00
C ASN A 170 10.37 10.23 -7.34
N ILE A 171 10.62 11.35 -8.01
CA ILE A 171 10.38 12.69 -7.46
C ILE A 171 8.89 12.88 -7.22
N SER A 172 8.04 12.55 -8.19
CA SER A 172 6.59 12.69 -8.04
C SER A 172 6.04 11.78 -6.94
N GLY A 173 6.48 10.52 -6.87
CA GLY A 173 6.09 9.62 -5.79
C GLY A 173 6.53 10.11 -4.41
N ILE A 174 7.76 10.60 -4.26
CA ILE A 174 8.25 11.16 -3.00
C ILE A 174 7.50 12.44 -2.63
N PHE A 175 7.28 13.33 -3.60
CA PHE A 175 6.52 14.55 -3.41
C PHE A 175 5.10 14.25 -2.92
N LEU A 176 4.43 13.31 -3.57
CA LEU A 176 3.10 12.84 -3.18
C LEU A 176 3.10 12.24 -1.76
N LEU A 177 4.11 11.45 -1.41
CA LEU A 177 4.24 10.91 -0.05
C LEU A 177 4.36 12.03 0.99
N ILE A 178 5.23 13.01 0.74
CA ILE A 178 5.43 14.16 1.64
C ILE A 178 4.12 14.95 1.77
N LEU A 179 3.43 15.20 0.66
CA LEU A 179 2.17 15.93 0.63
C LEU A 179 1.09 15.23 1.47
N VAL A 180 0.95 13.91 1.33
CA VAL A 180 0.02 13.13 2.15
C VAL A 180 0.39 13.20 3.63
N ILE A 181 1.67 13.01 3.98
CA ILE A 181 2.13 13.08 5.37
C ILE A 181 1.82 14.46 5.96
N MET A 182 2.13 15.53 5.24
CA MET A 182 1.84 16.90 5.69
C MET A 182 0.35 17.13 5.93
N LEU A 183 -0.51 16.62 5.04
CA LEU A 183 -1.96 16.77 5.17
C LEU A 183 -2.53 15.96 6.34
N LEU A 184 -2.04 14.73 6.56
CA LEU A 184 -2.40 13.92 7.71
C LEU A 184 -1.94 14.58 9.02
N SER A 185 -0.71 15.09 9.07
CA SER A 185 -0.21 15.82 10.24
C SER A 185 -0.95 17.13 10.49
N PHE A 186 -1.40 17.81 9.43
CA PHE A 186 -2.25 19.00 9.58
C PHE A 186 -3.59 18.60 10.22
N LYS A 187 -4.25 17.54 9.73
CA LYS A 187 -5.49 17.01 10.33
C LYS A 187 -5.33 16.73 11.82
N ASP A 188 -4.28 15.99 12.22
CA ASP A 188 -4.02 15.64 13.63
C ASP A 188 -3.86 16.87 14.52
N LEU A 189 -3.31 17.96 13.97
CA LEU A 189 -3.12 19.22 14.70
C LEU A 189 -4.43 19.99 14.94
N PHE A 190 -5.47 19.79 14.11
CA PHE A 190 -6.80 20.39 14.33
C PHE A 190 -7.65 19.56 15.27
N THR A 191 -7.65 18.22 15.14
CA THR A 191 -8.37 17.33 16.06
C THR A 191 -7.86 17.47 17.50
N THR A 192 -6.53 17.47 17.69
CA THR A 192 -5.95 17.68 19.04
C THR A 192 -6.24 19.07 19.62
N ARG A 193 -6.43 20.09 18.78
CA ARG A 193 -6.78 21.45 19.23
C ARG A 193 -8.25 21.56 19.63
N GLU A 194 -9.17 20.90 18.91
CA GLU A 194 -10.59 20.84 19.28
C GLU A 194 -10.79 20.09 20.60
N GLU A 195 -10.14 18.95 20.78
CA GLU A 195 -10.14 18.21 22.05
C GLU A 195 -9.55 19.04 23.20
N GLY A 196 -8.42 19.73 22.98
CA GLY A 196 -7.81 20.59 23.98
C GLY A 196 -8.67 21.81 24.38
N VAL A 197 -9.44 22.37 23.45
CA VAL A 197 -10.37 23.49 23.74
C VAL A 197 -11.61 23.00 24.47
N THR A 198 -12.16 21.83 24.11
CA THR A 198 -13.28 21.23 24.86
C THR A 198 -12.89 20.85 26.29
N PHE A 199 -11.67 20.36 26.51
CA PHE A 199 -11.16 20.05 27.85
C PHE A 199 -11.00 21.30 28.73
N LEU A 200 -10.60 22.44 28.16
CA LEU A 200 -10.48 23.72 28.87
C LEU A 200 -11.82 24.41 29.16
N LEU A 201 -12.87 24.08 28.41
CA LEU A 201 -14.22 24.60 28.62
C LEU A 201 -15.10 23.71 29.52
N ALA A 202 -14.66 22.49 29.80
CA ALA A 202 -15.34 21.50 30.64
C ALA A 202 -14.77 21.39 32.07
N GLY A 203 -13.71 22.14 32.39
CA GLY A 203 -13.16 22.30 33.75
C GLY A 203 -13.52 23.65 34.35
#